data_AF-A0A5R9QKY4-F1
#
_entry.id   AF-A0A5R9QKY4-F1
#
_cell.length_a   1.000
_cell.length_b   1.000
_cell.length_c   1.000
_cell.angle_alpha   90.00
_cell.angle_beta   90.00
_cell.angle_gamma   90.00
#
_symmetry.space_group_name_H-M   'P 1'
#
loop_
_entity.id
_entity.type
_entity.pdbx_description
1 polymer ?
#
loop_
_entity_poly.entity_id
_entity_poly.type
_entity_poly.pdbx_seq_one_letter_code
_entity_poly.pdbx_strand_id
1 'polypeptide(L)'
;MKWTLLTLAPIIVTQLYIPLSHADELSAIRVAAGKGECVVVHEGRQEPAIALTASSYDLPGSDKREVLKLIDEFRAHGCSIEHPDSEGISPINVAVLTAEPDLLRYLLQAGGDPSARITGSRPWSNGKNSIEFAQLLYKAEPTEKRKKVIEILTSN
;
A
#
# COMPACT_ATOMS: atom_id res chain seq x y z
N MET A 1 -58.22 -22.69 43.87
CA MET A 1 -57.40 -21.47 43.70
C MET A 1 -56.79 -21.50 42.31
N LYS A 2 -57.15 -20.55 41.45
CA LYS A 2 -56.71 -20.46 40.05
C LYS A 2 -55.30 -19.87 40.00
N TRP A 3 -54.35 -20.58 39.40
CA TRP A 3 -53.04 -20.03 39.07
C TRP A 3 -53.03 -19.71 37.57
N THR A 4 -53.05 -18.42 37.24
CA THR A 4 -52.84 -17.92 35.88
C THR A 4 -51.36 -18.05 35.52
N LEU A 5 -51.07 -18.86 34.49
CA LEU A 5 -49.76 -18.96 33.86
C LEU A 5 -49.49 -17.66 33.09
N LEU A 6 -48.53 -16.85 33.53
CA LEU A 6 -47.94 -15.80 32.69
C LEU A 6 -47.00 -16.46 31.67
N THR A 7 -47.35 -16.37 30.40
CA THR A 7 -46.47 -16.72 29.29
C THR A 7 -45.46 -15.60 29.07
N LEU A 8 -44.17 -15.89 29.28
CA LEU A 8 -43.06 -15.02 28.87
C LEU A 8 -42.92 -15.06 27.34
N ALA A 9 -43.12 -13.92 26.68
CA ALA A 9 -42.81 -13.77 25.26
C ALA A 9 -41.28 -13.71 25.06
N PRO A 10 -40.73 -14.37 24.03
CA PRO A 10 -39.29 -14.34 23.77
C PRO A 10 -38.88 -12.96 23.26
N ILE A 11 -37.91 -12.35 23.93
CA ILE A 11 -37.25 -11.14 23.47
C ILE A 11 -36.41 -11.54 22.25
N ILE A 12 -36.89 -11.22 21.05
CA ILE A 12 -36.10 -11.34 19.83
C ILE A 12 -35.03 -10.25 19.89
N VAL A 13 -33.82 -10.64 20.32
CA VAL A 13 -32.63 -9.81 20.20
C VAL A 13 -32.28 -9.78 18.71
N THR A 14 -32.80 -8.80 17.98
CA THR A 14 -32.29 -8.47 16.65
C THR A 14 -30.86 -8.00 16.84
N GLN A 15 -29.89 -8.85 16.53
CA GLN A 15 -28.49 -8.44 16.38
C GLN A 15 -28.44 -7.36 15.29
N LEU A 16 -28.30 -6.10 15.73
CA LEU A 16 -27.81 -5.02 14.89
C LEU A 16 -26.41 -5.43 14.41
N TYR A 17 -26.34 -5.90 13.17
CA TYR A 17 -25.09 -6.11 12.46
C TYR A 17 -24.51 -4.72 12.19
N ILE A 18 -23.75 -4.19 13.15
CA ILE A 18 -22.94 -3.00 12.93
C ILE A 18 -21.78 -3.48 12.06
N PRO A 19 -21.68 -3.06 10.78
CA PRO A 19 -20.48 -3.36 10.02
C PRO A 19 -19.31 -2.76 10.80
N LEU A 20 -18.32 -3.58 11.16
CA LEU A 20 -17.03 -3.06 11.61
C LEU A 20 -16.60 -2.08 10.52
N SER A 21 -16.60 -0.78 10.83
CA SER A 21 -15.92 0.19 10.01
C SER A 21 -14.48 -0.30 9.92
N HIS A 22 -14.06 -0.78 8.75
CA HIS A 22 -12.63 -0.91 8.49
C HIS A 22 -12.10 0.49 8.76
N ALA A 23 -11.20 0.62 9.74
CA ALA A 23 -10.55 1.89 10.00
C ALA A 23 -10.00 2.37 8.66
N ASP A 24 -10.24 3.64 8.34
CA ASP A 24 -9.74 4.28 7.13
C ASP A 24 -8.21 4.07 7.07
N GLU A 25 -7.75 3.18 6.19
CA GLU A 25 -6.35 2.76 6.03
C GLU A 25 -5.41 3.96 5.86
N LEU A 26 -5.90 5.02 5.23
CA LEU A 26 -5.14 6.23 4.98
C LEU A 26 -5.17 7.21 6.16
N SER A 27 -5.96 6.97 7.22
CA SER A 27 -6.11 7.92 8.34
C SER A 27 -4.77 8.29 9.00
N ALA A 28 -3.96 7.30 9.36
CA ALA A 28 -2.63 7.53 9.94
C ALA A 28 -1.68 8.22 8.96
N ILE A 29 -1.77 7.87 7.67
CA ILE A 29 -0.96 8.46 6.59
C ILE A 29 -1.30 9.96 6.44
N ARG A 30 -2.59 10.32 6.40
CA ARG A 30 -3.01 11.73 6.32
C ARG A 30 -2.52 12.55 7.51
N VAL A 31 -2.60 12.00 8.72
CA VAL A 31 -2.12 12.68 9.93
C VAL A 31 -0.60 12.94 9.85
N ALA A 32 0.18 11.95 9.41
CA ALA A 32 1.61 12.10 9.24
C ALA A 32 1.96 13.11 8.14
N ALA A 33 1.25 13.08 7.00
CA ALA A 33 1.44 14.02 5.90
C ALA A 33 1.24 15.47 6.35
N GLY A 34 0.14 15.74 7.08
CA GLY A 34 -0.14 17.08 7.61
C GLY A 34 0.88 17.60 8.63
N LYS A 35 1.69 16.71 9.23
CA LYS A 35 2.77 17.06 10.16
C LYS A 35 4.16 17.05 9.51
N GLY A 36 4.28 16.61 8.26
CA GLY A 36 5.56 16.37 7.60
C GLY A 36 6.38 15.24 8.24
N GLU A 37 5.73 14.26 8.85
CA GLU A 37 6.40 13.10 9.44
C GLU A 37 6.75 12.08 8.34
N CYS A 38 8.05 11.82 8.12
CA CYS A 38 8.49 10.86 7.11
C CYS A 38 8.38 9.39 7.53
N VAL A 39 7.83 9.13 8.72
CA VAL A 39 7.62 7.79 9.27
C VAL A 39 6.19 7.71 9.79
N VAL A 40 5.48 6.65 9.43
CA VAL A 40 4.12 6.34 9.87
C VAL A 40 4.16 5.06 10.69
N VAL A 41 3.49 5.04 11.84
CA VAL A 41 3.29 3.80 12.59
C VAL A 41 2.13 3.03 11.99
N HIS A 42 2.40 1.86 11.42
CA HIS A 42 1.40 0.98 10.84
C HIS A 42 1.62 -0.45 11.34
N GLU A 43 0.57 -1.06 11.91
CA GLU A 43 0.63 -2.40 12.50
C GLU A 43 1.79 -2.60 13.51
N GLY A 44 2.09 -1.56 14.30
CA GLY A 44 3.18 -1.60 15.29
C GLY A 44 4.59 -1.47 14.71
N ARG A 45 4.72 -1.26 13.39
CA ARG A 45 5.99 -1.01 12.70
C ARG A 45 6.13 0.47 12.35
N GLN A 46 7.36 0.95 12.30
CA GLN A 46 7.69 2.28 11.80
C GLN A 46 8.00 2.17 10.31
N GLU A 47 7.09 2.63 9.47
CA GLU A 47 7.22 2.53 8.02
C GLU A 47 7.57 3.88 7.41
N PRO A 48 8.45 3.94 6.40
CA PRO A 48 8.67 5.16 5.64
C PRO A 48 7.37 5.60 4.98
N ALA A 49 7.02 6.87 5.18
CA ALA A 49 5.71 7.39 4.81
C ALA A 49 5.36 7.17 3.33
N ILE A 50 6.32 7.40 2.43
CA ILE A 50 6.09 7.27 0.99
C ILE A 50 5.95 5.80 0.57
N ALA A 51 6.75 4.88 1.12
CA ALA A 51 6.64 3.45 0.80
C ALA A 51 5.30 2.88 1.28
N LEU A 52 4.89 3.21 2.51
CA LEU A 52 3.58 2.84 3.03
C LEU A 52 2.45 3.43 2.18
N THR A 53 2.53 4.72 1.83
CA THR A 53 1.52 5.37 0.99
C THR A 53 1.40 4.70 -0.38
N ALA A 54 2.53 4.38 -1.02
CA ALA A 54 2.55 3.65 -2.28
C ALA A 54 1.91 2.25 -2.16
N SER A 55 2.09 1.55 -1.03
CA SER A 55 1.47 0.24 -0.79
C SER A 55 -0.06 0.30 -0.68
N SER A 56 -0.62 1.46 -0.36
CA SER A 56 -2.07 1.66 -0.29
C SER A 56 -2.72 1.91 -1.65
N TYR A 57 -1.94 2.03 -2.73
CA TYR A 57 -2.42 2.48 -4.06
C TYR A 57 -3.41 1.52 -4.74
N ASP A 58 -3.25 0.21 -4.55
CA ASP A 58 -4.11 -0.81 -5.15
C ASP A 58 -5.15 -1.40 -4.19
N LEU A 59 -5.18 -0.93 -2.94
CA LEU A 59 -6.15 -1.40 -1.95
C LEU A 59 -7.59 -1.10 -2.39
N PRO A 60 -8.53 -2.03 -2.16
CA PRO A 60 -9.94 -1.80 -2.44
C PRO A 60 -10.47 -0.55 -1.71
N GLY A 61 -10.99 0.41 -2.47
CA GLY A 61 -11.57 1.64 -1.93
C GLY A 61 -10.61 2.82 -1.80
N SER A 62 -9.31 2.64 -2.05
CA SER A 62 -8.35 3.77 -2.11
C SER A 62 -8.61 4.69 -3.30
N ASP A 63 -8.69 6.01 -3.08
CA ASP A 63 -8.61 6.98 -4.19
C ASP A 63 -7.15 7.14 -4.62
N LYS A 64 -6.81 6.59 -5.79
CA LYS A 64 -5.47 6.67 -6.37
C LYS A 64 -4.93 8.10 -6.46
N ARG A 65 -5.79 9.10 -6.72
CA ARG A 65 -5.35 10.51 -6.78
C ARG A 65 -4.98 11.04 -5.41
N GLU A 66 -5.69 10.63 -4.37
CA GLU A 66 -5.34 10.98 -3.01
C GLU A 66 -4.00 10.37 -2.62
N VAL A 67 -3.77 9.10 -2.95
CA VAL A 67 -2.48 8.43 -2.72
C VAL A 67 -1.33 9.19 -3.37
N LEU A 68 -1.47 9.60 -4.64
CA LEU A 68 -0.45 10.40 -5.32
C LEU A 68 -0.26 11.77 -4.65
N LYS A 69 -1.34 12.43 -4.24
CA LYS A 69 -1.28 13.72 -3.52
C LYS A 69 -0.53 13.59 -2.19
N LEU A 70 -0.76 12.51 -1.44
CA LEU A 70 -0.04 12.24 -0.19
C LEU A 70 1.45 12.00 -0.45
N ILE A 71 1.82 11.28 -1.52
CA ILE A 71 3.23 11.14 -1.92
C ILE A 71 3.85 12.51 -2.20
N ASP A 72 3.18 13.39 -2.94
CA ASP A 72 3.67 14.75 -3.19
C ASP A 72 3.80 15.58 -1.91
N GLU A 73 2.84 15.49 -0.98
CA GLU A 73 2.91 16.18 0.31
C GLU A 73 4.12 15.73 1.14
N PHE A 74 4.36 14.41 1.26
CA PHE A 74 5.56 13.91 1.95
C PHE A 74 6.85 14.36 1.27
N ARG A 75 6.91 14.34 -0.06
CA ARG A 75 8.08 14.83 -0.80
C ARG A 75 8.31 16.33 -0.58
N ALA A 76 7.25 17.14 -0.53
CA ALA A 76 7.34 18.56 -0.21
C ALA A 76 7.89 18.82 1.20
N HIS A 77 7.67 17.88 2.13
CA HIS A 77 8.28 17.87 3.46
C HIS A 77 9.69 17.26 3.51
N GLY A 78 10.27 16.88 2.38
CA GLY A 78 11.64 16.36 2.28
C GLY A 78 11.76 14.86 2.55
N CYS A 79 10.65 14.13 2.59
CA CYS A 79 10.69 12.68 2.71
C CYS A 79 11.26 12.04 1.43
N SER A 80 12.15 11.07 1.60
CA SER A 80 12.83 10.43 0.48
C SER A 80 11.93 9.46 -0.28
N ILE A 81 11.87 9.62 -1.60
CA ILE A 81 11.19 8.72 -2.55
C ILE A 81 11.89 7.35 -2.68
N GLU A 82 13.12 7.24 -2.16
CA GLU A 82 13.95 6.03 -2.26
C GLU A 82 13.84 5.13 -1.03
N HIS A 83 13.34 5.64 0.10
CA HIS A 83 13.43 4.92 1.37
C HIS A 83 12.59 3.64 1.33
N PRO A 84 13.21 2.45 1.44
CA PRO A 84 12.48 1.19 1.38
C PRO A 84 11.75 0.90 2.69
N ASP A 85 10.61 0.23 2.60
CA ASP A 85 9.88 -0.26 3.78
C ASP A 85 10.70 -1.24 4.64
N SER A 86 10.14 -1.69 5.76
CA SER A 86 10.82 -2.63 6.66
C SER A 86 11.24 -3.95 6.01
N GLU A 87 10.69 -4.28 4.84
CA GLU A 87 10.97 -5.48 4.06
C GLU A 87 12.02 -5.26 2.95
N GLY A 88 12.53 -4.04 2.83
CA GLY A 88 13.51 -3.66 1.81
C GLY A 88 12.88 -3.27 0.47
N ILE A 89 11.57 -3.04 0.41
CA ILE A 89 10.83 -2.71 -0.80
C ILE A 89 10.69 -1.17 -0.91
N SER A 90 11.38 -0.58 -1.88
CA SER A 90 11.24 0.84 -2.21
C SER A 90 9.88 1.14 -2.86
N PRO A 91 9.42 2.40 -2.87
CA PRO A 91 8.16 2.78 -3.52
C PRO A 91 8.05 2.30 -4.98
N ILE A 92 9.12 2.39 -5.78
CA ILE A 92 9.13 1.85 -7.15
C ILE A 92 8.88 0.34 -7.14
N ASN A 93 9.54 -0.39 -6.23
CA ASN A 93 9.39 -1.83 -6.13
C ASN A 93 7.98 -2.23 -5.64
N VAL A 94 7.28 -1.39 -4.88
CA VAL A 94 5.85 -1.57 -4.59
C VAL A 94 5.05 -1.57 -5.89
N ALA A 95 5.22 -0.56 -6.75
CA ALA A 95 4.50 -0.48 -8.03
C ALA A 95 4.79 -1.66 -8.97
N VAL A 96 6.03 -2.19 -8.92
CA VAL A 96 6.43 -3.40 -9.64
C VAL A 96 5.73 -4.64 -9.07
N LEU A 97 5.72 -4.79 -7.74
CA LEU A 97 5.14 -5.92 -7.03
C LEU A 97 3.62 -6.02 -7.30
N THR A 98 2.91 -4.90 -7.15
CA THR A 98 1.45 -4.79 -7.33
C THR A 98 1.00 -4.66 -8.78
N ALA A 99 1.95 -4.63 -9.73
CA ALA A 99 1.69 -4.49 -11.15
C ALA A 99 0.84 -3.24 -11.48
N GLU A 100 1.27 -2.06 -10.99
CA GLU A 100 0.58 -0.77 -11.16
C GLU A 100 1.40 0.20 -12.06
N PRO A 101 1.21 0.15 -13.39
CA PRO A 101 1.93 0.98 -14.37
C PRO A 101 1.88 2.49 -14.13
N ASP A 102 0.76 3.01 -13.64
CA ASP A 102 0.56 4.45 -13.45
C ASP A 102 1.30 4.96 -12.22
N LEU A 103 1.25 4.21 -11.11
CA LEU A 103 2.08 4.49 -9.94
C LEU A 103 3.57 4.41 -10.30
N LEU A 104 3.97 3.39 -11.07
CA LEU A 104 5.35 3.24 -11.51
C LEU A 104 5.84 4.45 -12.32
N ARG A 105 5.06 4.88 -13.32
CA ARG A 105 5.37 6.09 -14.11
C ARG A 105 5.51 7.32 -13.21
N TYR A 106 4.58 7.50 -12.29
CA TYR A 106 4.57 8.63 -11.39
C TYR A 106 5.83 8.64 -10.50
N LEU A 107 6.20 7.51 -9.90
CA LEU A 107 7.37 7.40 -9.04
C LEU A 107 8.69 7.64 -9.80
N LEU A 108 8.79 7.14 -11.04
CA LEU A 108 9.92 7.42 -11.92
C LEU A 108 10.01 8.92 -12.27
N GLN A 109 8.88 9.55 -12.60
CA GLN A 109 8.82 11.00 -12.85
C GLN A 109 9.16 11.83 -11.60
N ALA A 110 8.87 11.30 -10.42
CA ALA A 110 9.20 11.89 -9.13
C ALA A 110 10.70 11.75 -8.76
N GLY A 111 11.51 11.11 -9.61
CA GLY A 111 12.95 10.93 -9.45
C GLY A 111 13.37 9.59 -8.86
N GLY A 112 12.44 8.63 -8.74
CA GLY A 112 12.74 7.30 -8.22
C GLY A 112 13.75 6.53 -9.09
N ASP A 113 14.74 5.88 -8.47
CA ASP A 113 15.79 5.12 -9.17
C ASP A 113 15.43 3.62 -9.33
N PRO A 114 15.13 3.13 -10.55
CA PRO A 114 14.84 1.71 -10.78
C PRO A 114 16.09 0.82 -10.77
N SER A 115 17.29 1.40 -10.73
CA SER A 115 18.56 0.67 -10.72
C SER A 115 19.00 0.28 -9.30
N ALA A 116 18.43 0.93 -8.28
CA ALA A 116 18.65 0.60 -6.87
C ALA A 116 18.30 -0.86 -6.59
N ARG A 117 19.19 -1.55 -5.88
CA ARG A 117 19.01 -2.98 -5.55
C ARG A 117 18.21 -3.13 -4.27
N ILE A 118 17.20 -4.00 -4.33
CA ILE A 118 16.42 -4.46 -3.18
C ILE A 118 17.38 -5.09 -2.17
N THR A 119 17.36 -4.59 -0.93
CA THR A 119 18.12 -5.15 0.19
C THR A 119 17.13 -5.57 1.25
N GLY A 120 16.82 -6.85 1.33
CA GLY A 120 15.78 -7.37 2.21
C GLY A 120 16.00 -8.85 2.54
N SER A 121 15.22 -9.37 3.48
CA SER A 121 15.33 -10.76 3.96
C SER A 121 14.83 -11.79 2.95
N ARG A 122 14.02 -11.37 1.98
CA ARG A 122 13.32 -12.24 1.03
C ARG A 122 14.25 -12.68 -0.11
N PRO A 123 14.63 -13.97 -0.21
CA PRO A 123 15.63 -14.41 -1.18
C PRO A 123 15.23 -14.22 -2.65
N TRP A 124 13.93 -14.21 -2.95
CA TRP A 124 13.43 -14.08 -4.31
C TRP A 124 13.52 -12.65 -4.86
N SER A 125 13.55 -11.63 -4.00
CA SER A 125 13.68 -10.22 -4.38
C SER A 125 15.05 -9.63 -4.07
N ASN A 126 15.72 -10.12 -3.01
CA ASN A 126 16.99 -9.59 -2.54
C ASN A 126 18.07 -9.57 -3.63
N GLY A 127 18.80 -8.45 -3.70
CA GLY A 127 19.85 -8.21 -4.67
C GLY A 127 19.36 -7.83 -6.07
N LYS A 128 18.06 -7.84 -6.38
CA LYS A 128 17.52 -7.45 -7.69
C LYS A 128 17.31 -5.95 -7.79
N ASN A 129 17.55 -5.37 -8.96
CA ASN A 129 16.98 -4.05 -9.29
C ASN A 129 15.52 -4.18 -9.76
N SER A 130 14.83 -3.07 -9.99
CA SER A 130 13.40 -3.09 -10.33
C SER A 130 13.10 -3.79 -11.67
N ILE A 131 14.04 -3.78 -12.62
CA ILE A 131 13.88 -4.46 -13.93
C ILE A 131 13.99 -5.97 -13.76
N GLU A 132 15.04 -6.45 -13.09
CA GLU A 132 15.24 -7.87 -12.76
C GLU A 132 14.07 -8.40 -11.92
N PHE A 133 13.53 -7.56 -11.04
CA PHE A 133 12.39 -7.86 -10.21
C PHE A 133 11.09 -8.00 -11.02
N ALA A 134 10.81 -7.04 -11.91
CA ALA A 134 9.67 -7.08 -12.82
C ALA A 134 9.70 -8.30 -13.75
N GLN A 135 10.87 -8.63 -14.30
CA GLN A 135 11.06 -9.81 -15.13
C GLN A 135 10.79 -11.12 -14.38
N LEU A 136 11.26 -11.22 -13.11
CA LEU A 136 10.96 -12.37 -12.27
C LEU A 136 9.45 -12.53 -12.06
N LEU A 137 8.76 -11.44 -11.69
CA LEU A 137 7.32 -11.46 -11.42
C LEU A 137 6.50 -11.79 -12.66
N TYR A 138 6.85 -11.24 -13.83
CA TYR A 138 6.21 -11.59 -15.09
C TYR A 138 6.43 -13.06 -15.48
N LYS A 139 7.63 -13.61 -15.24
CA LYS A 139 7.90 -15.02 -15.48
C LYS A 139 7.03 -15.93 -14.58
N ALA A 140 6.80 -15.53 -13.34
CA ALA A 140 5.94 -16.25 -12.41
C ALA A 140 4.45 -16.14 -12.79
N GLU A 141 4.01 -14.95 -13.20
CA GLU A 141 2.61 -14.65 -13.52
C GLU A 141 2.52 -13.68 -14.71
N PRO A 142 2.40 -14.17 -15.95
CA PRO A 142 2.33 -13.30 -17.12
C PRO A 142 0.97 -12.59 -17.21
N THR A 143 0.97 -11.25 -17.06
CA THR A 143 -0.22 -10.41 -17.26
C THR A 143 0.12 -9.18 -18.11
N GLU A 144 -0.87 -8.60 -18.78
CA GLU A 144 -0.67 -7.36 -19.54
C GLU A 144 -0.21 -6.20 -18.66
N LYS A 145 -0.68 -6.12 -17.41
CA LYS A 145 -0.20 -5.14 -16.43
C LYS A 145 1.30 -5.30 -16.15
N ARG A 146 1.76 -6.53 -15.87
CA ARG A 146 3.18 -6.81 -15.60
C ARG A 146 4.05 -6.60 -16.83
N LYS A 147 3.55 -6.97 -18.03
CA LYS A 147 4.22 -6.64 -19.29
C LYS A 147 4.38 -5.13 -19.43
N LYS A 148 3.35 -4.35 -19.11
CA LYS A 148 3.42 -2.88 -19.18
C LYS A 148 4.41 -2.29 -18.19
N VAL A 149 4.53 -2.86 -16.99
CA VAL A 149 5.55 -2.51 -16.00
C VAL A 149 6.96 -2.72 -16.56
N ILE A 150 7.23 -3.87 -17.19
CA ILE A 150 8.52 -4.14 -17.84
C ILE A 150 8.78 -3.12 -18.94
N GLU A 151 7.80 -2.87 -19.82
CA GLU A 151 7.94 -1.87 -20.88
C GLU A 151 8.33 -0.50 -20.32
N ILE A 152 7.67 -0.02 -19.26
CA ILE A 152 8.00 1.27 -18.64
C ILE A 152 9.46 1.30 -18.15
N LEU A 153 9.90 0.25 -17.47
CA LEU A 153 11.25 0.16 -16.90
C LEU A 153 12.36 0.03 -17.95
N THR A 154 12.03 -0.43 -19.16
CA THR A 154 13.02 -0.61 -20.24
C THR A 154 12.88 0.41 -21.37
N SER A 155 11.95 1.36 -21.26
CA SER A 155 11.67 2.35 -22.33
C SER A 155 12.54 3.60 -22.29
N ASN A 156 13.54 3.70 -21.39
CA ASN A 156 14.54 4.79 -21.38
C ASN A 156 15.91 4.27 -20.95
#